data_AF-U9TXY8-F1
#
_entry.id   AF-U9TXY8-F1
#
_cell.length_a   1.000
_cell.length_b   1.000
_cell.length_c   1.000
_cell.angle_alpha   90.00
_cell.angle_beta   90.00
_cell.angle_gamma   90.00
#
_symmetry.space_group_name_H-M   'P 1'
#
loop_
_entity.id
_entity.type
_entity.pdbx_description
1 polymer ?
#
loop_
_entity_poly.entity_id
_entity_poly.type
_entity_poly.pdbx_seq_one_letter_code
_entity_poly.pdbx_strand_id
1 'polypeptide(L)'
;FCELCVTFLSLNKKQFTRIFVIKTESFTGERCGHSSVLVDSKLYFFGGIKVNGFLSDEVFYLDVSKTFNIESPPWVDLSIHAKMPFGSAMTTMSLVYIDNEPIAYLFGGMMYDPITNVNIYVTNVHRFNPKTLEWNVPTINGKEPLKRRNIRGVSDDNGKIYIFSGFRSSDFYFYDEILILDTVNSAWSYGSTIDMPIRRAGYSATMLKSGVIVYIGGSMTEYQITEDINRIHLYDTKQDTWSSMIATNTSFIESRFFHSTVLGNITELHSRNKMYSSRMYIMDIRNYTWVETFEVENTNNKTEESPNVPNANLPENIQRIKIVIGVISGVISIIILSIIGFIVYKKRGNDENRNMVKHLNMVKHLKHVTNE
;
A
#
# COMPACT_ATOMS: atom_id res chain seq x y z
N PHE A 1 -6.40 -9.40 17.25
CA PHE A 1 -5.15 -10.17 17.24
C PHE A 1 -4.12 -9.38 16.44
N CYS A 2 -3.36 -8.55 17.15
CA CYS A 2 -2.39 -7.63 16.55
C CYS A 2 -1.03 -7.89 17.18
N GLU A 3 -0.27 -8.77 16.56
CA GLU A 3 1.16 -8.84 16.79
C GLU A 3 1.76 -7.49 16.36
N LEU A 4 2.72 -6.95 17.12
CA LEU A 4 3.59 -5.90 16.59
C LEU A 4 4.47 -6.56 15.51
N CYS A 5 3.94 -6.70 14.30
CA CYS A 5 4.67 -7.25 13.18
C CYS A 5 5.41 -6.10 12.49
N VAL A 6 6.64 -5.82 12.94
CA VAL A 6 7.53 -4.92 12.20
C VAL A 6 8.02 -5.68 10.99
N THR A 7 7.36 -5.48 9.85
CA THR A 7 7.77 -6.10 8.60
C THR A 7 8.99 -5.36 8.05
N PHE A 8 10.17 -5.94 8.23
CA PHE A 8 11.38 -5.46 7.56
C PHE A 8 11.43 -6.00 6.14
N LEU A 9 11.48 -5.10 5.16
CA LEU A 9 11.84 -5.45 3.80
C LEU A 9 13.37 -5.44 3.67
N SER A 10 14.01 -6.60 3.81
CA SER A 10 15.43 -6.74 3.52
C SER A 10 15.63 -6.95 2.02
N LEU A 11 16.06 -5.89 1.32
CA LEU A 11 16.52 -5.97 -0.06
C LEU A 11 17.95 -6.51 -0.04
N ASN A 12 18.11 -7.84 -0.09
CA ASN A 12 19.44 -8.39 -0.28
C ASN A 12 19.92 -7.97 -1.67
N LYS A 13 21.22 -7.62 -1.82
CA LYS A 13 21.85 -7.03 -3.01
C LYS A 13 21.72 -7.87 -4.28
N LYS A 14 20.97 -8.97 -4.22
CA LYS A 14 21.01 -9.96 -5.22
C LYS A 14 19.67 -10.72 -5.50
N GLN A 15 18.89 -10.20 -6.46
CA GLN A 15 17.73 -10.76 -7.22
C GLN A 15 16.37 -10.70 -6.50
N PHE A 16 15.46 -9.92 -7.09
CA PHE A 16 14.03 -9.89 -6.73
C PHE A 16 13.33 -11.15 -7.22
N THR A 17 13.33 -12.19 -6.38
CA THR A 17 12.28 -13.22 -6.48
C THR A 17 11.53 -13.42 -5.18
N ARG A 18 11.99 -12.87 -4.04
CA ARG A 18 11.31 -13.08 -2.74
C ARG A 18 11.38 -11.87 -1.82
N ILE A 19 10.20 -11.43 -1.41
CA ILE A 19 9.95 -10.55 -0.27
C ILE A 19 9.94 -11.43 0.98
N PHE A 20 10.79 -11.13 1.96
CA PHE A 20 10.73 -11.76 3.27
C PHE A 20 9.95 -10.87 4.22
N VAL A 21 8.95 -11.43 4.89
CA VAL A 21 8.35 -10.81 6.07
C VAL A 21 9.12 -11.34 7.27
N ILE A 22 9.99 -10.49 7.83
CA ILE A 22 10.62 -10.79 9.12
C ILE A 22 9.63 -10.34 10.17
N LYS A 23 9.05 -11.29 10.91
CA LYS A 23 8.34 -10.98 12.14
C LYS A 23 9.37 -10.92 13.26
N THR A 24 9.32 -9.86 14.05
CA THR A 24 10.13 -9.74 15.25
C THR A 24 9.32 -9.08 16.36
N GLU A 25 9.60 -9.47 17.59
CA GLU A 25 8.89 -9.01 18.77
C GLU A 25 9.72 -7.96 19.49
N SER A 26 9.06 -6.90 19.95
CA SER A 26 9.68 -5.90 20.83
C SER A 26 9.54 -6.33 22.29
N PHE A 27 10.43 -5.83 23.14
CA PHE A 27 10.39 -6.04 24.59
C PHE A 27 9.13 -5.48 25.29
N THR A 28 8.35 -4.63 24.60
CA THR A 28 7.18 -3.93 25.16
C THR A 28 5.84 -4.67 24.96
N GLY A 29 5.86 -5.82 24.28
CA GLY A 29 4.67 -6.62 23.97
C GLY A 29 3.85 -6.14 22.76
N GLU A 30 2.71 -6.80 22.55
CA GLU A 30 1.84 -6.64 21.40
C GLU A 30 1.03 -5.33 21.40
N ARG A 31 0.89 -4.71 20.21
CA ARG A 31 0.10 -3.48 20.02
C ARG A 31 -0.33 -3.26 18.57
N CYS A 32 -1.34 -2.41 18.35
CA CYS A 32 -1.73 -1.92 17.03
C CYS A 32 -1.83 -0.39 16.97
N GLY A 33 -1.88 0.17 15.75
CA GLY A 33 -2.06 1.61 15.54
C GLY A 33 -0.93 2.48 16.10
N HIS A 34 0.26 1.91 16.33
CA HIS A 34 1.45 2.68 16.68
C HIS A 34 1.92 3.49 15.46
N SER A 35 2.66 4.55 15.73
CA SER A 35 3.38 5.30 14.69
C SER A 35 4.84 4.86 14.64
N SER A 36 5.46 5.00 13.47
CA SER A 36 6.88 4.77 13.29
C SER A 36 7.48 5.73 12.26
N VAL A 37 8.77 6.03 12.43
CA VAL A 37 9.53 6.84 11.48
C VAL A 37 11.00 6.41 11.48
N LEU A 38 11.59 6.35 10.28
CA LEU A 38 13.02 6.10 10.12
C LEU A 38 13.75 7.45 10.11
N VAL A 39 14.64 7.66 11.06
CA VAL A 39 15.53 8.83 11.12
C VAL A 39 16.96 8.33 10.98
N ASP A 40 17.65 8.75 9.92
CA ASP A 40 18.95 8.20 9.52
C ASP A 40 18.88 6.66 9.43
N SER A 41 19.54 5.96 10.36
CA SER A 41 19.53 4.49 10.47
C SER A 41 18.71 3.96 11.64
N LYS A 42 17.95 4.80 12.35
CA LYS A 42 17.17 4.42 13.54
C LYS A 42 15.69 4.44 13.22
N LEU A 43 15.05 3.28 13.29
CA LEU A 43 13.61 3.14 13.14
C LEU A 43 12.94 3.30 14.50
N TYR A 44 12.32 4.46 14.74
CA TYR A 44 11.62 4.78 15.98
C TYR A 44 10.16 4.32 15.94
N PHE A 45 9.64 3.95 17.12
CA PHE A 45 8.27 3.51 17.35
C PHE A 45 7.64 4.33 18.49
N PHE A 46 6.35 4.66 18.33
CA PHE A 46 5.63 5.57 19.20
C PHE A 46 4.24 5.03 19.52
N GLY A 47 3.98 4.83 20.80
CA GLY A 47 2.67 4.48 21.33
C GLY A 47 2.06 3.21 20.72
N GLY A 48 0.76 3.23 20.49
CA GLY A 48 -0.08 2.12 20.05
C GLY A 48 -1.04 1.63 21.13
N ILE A 49 -2.10 0.93 20.72
CA ILE A 49 -3.08 0.28 21.61
C ILE A 49 -2.52 -1.09 22.01
N LYS A 50 -2.26 -1.29 23.31
CA LYS A 50 -1.82 -2.58 23.87
C LYS A 50 -2.99 -3.56 23.96
N VAL A 51 -2.68 -4.84 24.18
CA VAL A 51 -3.68 -5.92 24.32
C VAL A 51 -4.71 -5.64 25.42
N ASN A 52 -4.31 -4.95 26.49
CA ASN A 52 -5.21 -4.53 27.58
C ASN A 52 -6.14 -3.36 27.20
N GLY A 53 -6.04 -2.82 25.98
CA GLY A 53 -6.83 -1.70 25.48
C GLY A 53 -6.27 -0.31 25.82
N PHE A 54 -5.24 -0.22 26.65
CA PHE A 54 -4.63 1.06 27.02
C PHE A 54 -3.71 1.55 25.91
N LEU A 55 -3.67 2.87 25.74
CA LEU A 55 -2.77 3.51 24.79
C LEU A 55 -1.41 3.68 25.44
N SER A 56 -0.37 3.23 24.75
CA SER A 56 0.99 3.34 25.19
C SER A 56 1.57 4.71 24.88
N ASP A 57 2.45 5.15 25.76
CA ASP A 57 3.29 6.36 25.69
C ASP A 57 4.78 6.01 25.49
N GLU A 58 5.07 4.72 25.25
CA GLU A 58 6.42 4.19 25.12
C GLU A 58 7.06 4.62 23.80
N VAL A 59 8.36 4.87 23.86
CA VAL A 59 9.20 5.23 22.72
C VAL A 59 10.41 4.32 22.73
N PHE A 60 10.68 3.70 21.59
CA PHE A 60 11.85 2.84 21.42
C PHE A 60 12.29 2.85 19.97
N TYR A 61 13.50 2.41 19.68
CA TYR A 61 13.97 2.29 18.31
C TYR A 61 14.78 1.03 18.07
N LEU A 62 14.94 0.71 16.79
CA LEU A 62 15.90 -0.26 16.30
C LEU A 62 16.92 0.43 15.40
N ASP A 63 18.21 0.28 15.70
CA ASP A 63 19.27 0.72 14.80
C ASP A 63 19.47 -0.32 13.69
N VAL A 64 19.09 0.04 12.47
CA VAL A 64 19.19 -0.80 11.28
C VAL A 64 20.47 -0.56 10.49
N SER A 65 21.44 0.21 11.02
CA SER A 65 22.75 0.41 10.38
C SER A 65 23.62 -0.84 10.32
N LYS A 66 23.34 -1.82 11.20
CA LYS A 66 24.11 -3.06 11.34
C LYS A 66 23.19 -4.27 11.24
N THR A 67 23.75 -5.40 10.82
CA THR A 67 23.06 -6.69 10.86
C THR A 67 22.81 -7.12 12.31
N PHE A 68 21.63 -7.68 12.59
CA PHE A 68 21.25 -8.18 13.91
C PHE A 68 20.52 -9.53 13.83
N ASN A 69 20.45 -10.23 14.96
CA ASN A 69 19.66 -11.47 15.07
C ASN A 69 18.17 -11.11 15.18
N ILE A 70 17.34 -11.63 14.28
CA ILE A 70 15.89 -11.36 14.24
C ILE A 70 15.13 -11.90 15.46
N GLU A 71 15.67 -12.95 16.10
CA GLU A 71 15.11 -13.55 17.32
C GLU A 71 15.44 -12.72 18.57
N SER A 72 16.47 -11.87 18.49
CA SER A 72 16.87 -10.98 19.57
C SER A 72 17.38 -9.65 19.01
N PRO A 73 16.50 -8.80 18.45
CA PRO A 73 16.91 -7.53 17.91
C PRO A 73 17.42 -6.60 19.02
N PRO A 74 18.44 -5.77 18.74
CA PRO A 74 19.00 -4.81 19.68
C PRO A 74 18.10 -3.58 19.82
N TRP A 75 16.90 -3.79 20.36
CA TRP A 75 15.98 -2.70 20.68
C TRP A 75 16.60 -1.76 21.72
N VAL A 76 16.44 -0.46 21.52
CA VAL A 76 16.80 0.55 22.50
C VAL A 76 15.53 1.15 23.08
N ASP A 77 15.33 0.94 24.38
CA ASP A 77 14.22 1.50 25.14
C ASP A 77 14.50 2.96 25.50
N LEU A 78 13.60 3.86 25.06
CA LEU A 78 13.61 5.27 25.43
C LEU A 78 12.39 5.67 26.26
N SER A 79 11.61 4.71 26.78
CA SER A 79 10.35 4.97 27.48
C SER A 79 10.50 5.78 28.77
N ILE A 80 11.74 5.91 29.29
CA ILE A 80 12.08 6.78 30.42
C ILE A 80 12.58 8.16 29.94
N HIS A 81 13.42 8.20 28.91
CA HIS A 81 14.17 9.40 28.51
C HIS A 81 13.48 10.23 27.43
N ALA A 82 12.63 9.62 26.61
CA ALA A 82 11.95 10.20 25.45
C ALA A 82 10.44 9.96 25.47
N LYS A 83 9.92 9.68 26.67
CA LYS A 83 8.53 9.27 26.91
C LYS A 83 7.55 10.23 26.23
N MET A 84 6.52 9.68 25.58
CA MET A 84 5.45 10.53 25.05
C MET A 84 4.70 11.22 26.19
N PRO A 85 4.23 12.47 26.00
CA PRO A 85 3.43 13.16 27.01
C PRO A 85 2.03 12.56 27.22
N PHE A 86 1.61 11.62 26.37
CA PHE A 86 0.33 10.92 26.43
C PHE A 86 0.44 9.54 25.77
N GLY A 87 -0.45 8.64 26.16
CA GLY A 87 -0.71 7.42 25.41
C GLY A 87 -1.33 7.75 24.06
N SER A 88 -0.76 7.26 22.96
CA SER A 88 -1.21 7.59 21.61
C SER A 88 -1.51 6.38 20.75
N ALA A 89 -2.43 6.51 19.80
CA ALA A 89 -2.67 5.50 18.77
C ALA A 89 -3.43 6.07 17.56
N MET A 90 -3.34 5.40 16.41
CA MET A 90 -3.97 5.80 15.15
C MET A 90 -3.58 7.22 14.70
N THR A 91 -2.40 7.65 15.14
CA THR A 91 -1.74 8.90 14.78
C THR A 91 -1.03 8.71 13.43
N THR A 92 -0.52 9.79 12.86
CA THR A 92 0.48 9.71 11.80
C THR A 92 1.76 10.40 12.23
N MET A 93 2.91 9.89 11.76
CA MET A 93 4.22 10.46 11.98
C MET A 93 4.86 10.79 10.64
N SER A 94 5.33 12.02 10.47
CA SER A 94 6.04 12.49 9.27
C SER A 94 7.38 13.10 9.66
N LEU A 95 8.44 12.76 8.95
CA LEU A 95 9.78 13.32 9.15
C LEU A 95 9.97 14.54 8.25
N VAL A 96 10.39 15.65 8.81
CA VAL A 96 10.87 16.81 8.05
C VAL A 96 12.28 17.17 8.50
N TYR A 97 13.02 17.89 7.66
CA TYR A 97 14.31 18.47 8.03
C TYR A 97 14.17 19.99 8.09
N ILE A 98 14.44 20.56 9.26
CA ILE A 98 14.43 22.01 9.49
C ILE A 98 15.87 22.39 9.82
N ASP A 99 16.49 23.25 9.02
CA ASP A 99 17.91 23.62 9.17
C ASP A 99 18.87 22.41 9.22
N ASN A 100 18.59 21.40 8.38
CA ASN A 100 19.28 20.09 8.36
C ASN A 100 19.12 19.23 9.61
N GLU A 101 18.21 19.60 10.51
CA GLU A 101 17.88 18.83 11.71
C GLU A 101 16.62 18.00 11.48
N PRO A 102 16.66 16.67 11.71
CA PRO A 102 15.49 15.82 11.58
C PRO A 102 14.49 16.13 12.70
N ILE A 103 13.24 16.39 12.36
CA ILE A 103 12.15 16.62 13.30
C ILE A 103 10.97 15.73 12.91
N ALA A 104 10.51 14.90 13.85
CA ALA A 104 9.38 14.02 13.63
C ALA A 104 8.09 14.67 14.12
N TYR A 105 7.16 14.93 13.22
CA TYR A 105 5.85 15.51 13.53
C TYR A 105 4.80 14.42 13.68
N LEU A 106 4.19 14.35 14.86
CA LEU A 106 3.04 13.52 15.15
C LEU A 106 1.77 14.35 14.97
N PHE A 107 0.85 13.85 14.15
CA PHE A 107 -0.44 14.49 13.90
C PHE A 107 -1.64 13.58 14.23
N GLY A 108 -2.63 14.15 14.91
CA GLY A 108 -3.97 13.58 15.10
C GLY A 108 -4.00 12.36 16.03
N GLY A 109 -4.90 11.41 15.72
CA GLY A 109 -5.05 10.16 16.45
C GLY A 109 -5.81 10.28 17.77
N MET A 110 -5.65 9.26 18.60
CA MET A 110 -6.15 9.19 19.97
C MET A 110 -5.04 9.63 20.94
N MET A 111 -5.44 10.34 22.00
CA MET A 111 -4.55 10.83 23.06
C MET A 111 -5.23 10.59 24.40
N TYR A 112 -4.68 9.67 25.18
CA TYR A 112 -5.27 9.24 26.44
C TYR A 112 -4.19 9.17 27.52
N ASP A 113 -4.59 9.43 28.75
CA ASP A 113 -3.73 9.18 29.89
C ASP A 113 -3.48 7.66 29.98
N PRO A 114 -2.21 7.21 29.96
CA PRO A 114 -1.86 5.80 29.85
C PRO A 114 -2.17 4.99 31.11
N ILE A 115 -2.51 5.65 32.22
CA ILE A 115 -2.82 5.02 33.53
C ILE A 115 -4.32 5.01 33.78
N THR A 116 -4.98 6.15 33.59
CA THR A 116 -6.40 6.37 33.90
C THR A 116 -7.31 6.12 32.70
N ASN A 117 -6.74 6.02 31.49
CA ASN A 117 -7.47 5.90 30.23
C ASN A 117 -8.49 7.01 29.99
N VAL A 118 -8.21 8.21 30.49
CA VAL A 118 -9.00 9.42 30.26
C VAL A 118 -8.49 10.11 28.99
N ASN A 119 -9.39 10.63 28.16
CA ASN A 119 -9.01 11.41 26.98
C ASN A 119 -8.39 12.75 27.43
N ILE A 120 -7.13 12.98 27.07
CA ILE A 120 -6.34 14.17 27.45
C ILE A 120 -5.89 14.97 26.22
N TYR A 121 -6.64 14.87 25.12
CA TYR A 121 -6.33 15.60 23.90
C TYR A 121 -6.20 17.11 24.13
N VAL A 122 -5.09 17.68 23.67
CA VAL A 122 -4.80 19.12 23.76
C VAL A 122 -4.73 19.77 22.38
N THR A 123 -3.95 19.19 21.48
CA THR A 123 -3.73 19.68 20.10
C THR A 123 -3.52 18.51 19.15
N ASN A 124 -3.70 18.74 17.84
CA ASN A 124 -3.36 17.74 16.84
C ASN A 124 -1.86 17.54 16.68
N VAL A 125 -1.03 18.55 16.93
CA VAL A 125 0.39 18.52 16.53
C VAL A 125 1.32 18.46 17.73
N HIS A 126 2.18 17.46 17.70
CA HIS A 126 3.33 17.35 18.60
C HIS A 126 4.54 17.07 17.73
N ARG A 127 5.71 17.57 18.13
CA ARG A 127 6.96 17.21 17.45
C ARG A 127 7.95 16.60 18.43
N PHE A 128 8.71 15.64 17.92
CA PHE A 128 9.77 14.94 18.61
C PHE A 128 11.10 15.27 17.94
N ASN A 129 12.06 15.72 18.74
CA ASN A 129 13.43 15.91 18.29
C ASN A 129 14.26 14.65 18.61
N PRO A 130 14.63 13.82 17.62
CA PRO A 130 15.39 12.60 17.84
C PRO A 130 16.85 12.84 18.28
N LYS A 131 17.38 14.07 18.18
CA LYS A 131 18.71 14.42 18.71
C LYS A 131 18.67 14.76 20.19
N THR A 132 17.67 15.54 20.64
CA THR A 132 17.54 15.92 22.06
C THR A 132 16.67 14.96 22.86
N LEU A 133 15.91 14.10 22.18
CA LEU A 133 14.90 13.18 22.73
C LEU A 133 13.72 13.88 23.40
N GLU A 134 13.45 15.13 23.01
CA GLU A 134 12.41 15.95 23.63
C GLU A 134 11.16 16.05 22.75
N TRP A 135 10.02 16.16 23.43
CA TRP A 135 8.73 16.47 22.83
C TRP A 135 8.35 17.92 23.09
N ASN A 136 7.78 18.59 22.10
CA ASN A 136 7.15 19.88 22.31
C ASN A 136 5.93 20.07 21.41
N VAL A 137 5.05 20.99 21.79
CA VAL A 137 3.97 21.48 20.94
C VAL A 137 4.50 22.65 20.12
N PRO A 138 4.48 22.61 18.78
CA PRO A 138 4.87 23.75 17.96
C PRO A 138 3.76 24.81 17.94
N THR A 139 4.15 26.08 17.90
CA THR A 139 3.22 27.18 17.60
C THR A 139 2.99 27.23 16.10
N ILE A 140 1.75 27.05 15.65
CA ILE A 140 1.38 27.04 14.23
C ILE A 140 0.31 28.10 13.98
N ASN A 141 0.53 28.94 12.97
CA ASN A 141 -0.37 29.99 12.54
C ASN A 141 -1.52 29.43 11.70
N GLY A 142 -2.65 30.15 11.71
CA GLY A 142 -3.87 29.75 11.01
C GLY A 142 -4.82 28.96 11.89
N LYS A 143 -5.93 28.51 11.29
CA LYS A 143 -6.96 27.75 12.01
C LYS A 143 -6.51 26.31 12.17
N GLU A 144 -6.34 25.86 13.41
CA GLU A 144 -6.03 24.45 13.68
C GLU A 144 -7.14 23.55 13.11
N PRO A 145 -6.79 22.48 12.38
CA PRO A 145 -7.77 21.54 11.86
C PRO A 145 -8.49 20.80 12.98
N LEU A 146 -9.66 20.23 12.67
CA LEU A 146 -10.38 19.41 13.64
C LEU A 146 -9.68 18.06 13.86
N LYS A 147 -9.82 17.52 15.08
CA LYS A 147 -9.26 16.22 15.50
C LYS A 147 -9.70 15.09 14.58
N ARG A 148 -8.73 14.31 14.10
CA ARG A 148 -8.95 13.17 13.18
C ARG A 148 -7.93 12.06 13.43
N ARG A 149 -8.29 10.83 13.07
CA ARG A 149 -7.43 9.63 13.18
C ARG A 149 -7.49 8.79 11.91
N ASN A 150 -6.72 7.69 11.90
CA ASN A 150 -6.68 6.72 10.80
C ASN A 150 -6.21 7.37 9.48
N ILE A 151 -5.16 8.18 9.55
CA ILE A 151 -4.64 9.01 8.45
C ILE A 151 -3.19 8.64 8.16
N ARG A 152 -2.70 9.04 6.99
CA ARG A 152 -1.28 8.96 6.65
C ARG A 152 -0.78 10.30 6.13
N GLY A 153 0.05 10.96 6.93
CA GLY A 153 0.77 12.16 6.55
C GLY A 153 2.05 11.82 5.80
N VAL A 154 2.34 12.59 4.75
CA VAL A 154 3.59 12.50 3.99
C VAL A 154 4.22 13.87 3.87
N SER A 155 5.54 13.94 3.96
CA SER A 155 6.30 15.18 3.84
C SER A 155 6.95 15.31 2.46
N ASP A 156 7.10 16.55 1.99
CA ASP A 156 7.96 16.90 0.87
C ASP A 156 9.35 17.38 1.36
N ASP A 157 10.26 17.60 0.40
CA ASP A 157 11.61 18.09 0.67
C ASP A 157 11.64 19.57 1.12
N ASN A 158 10.53 20.29 1.03
CA ASN A 158 10.40 21.68 1.49
C ASN A 158 9.85 21.78 2.93
N GLY A 159 9.67 20.64 3.61
CA GLY A 159 9.14 20.62 4.97
C GLY A 159 7.62 20.82 5.06
N LYS A 160 6.87 20.59 3.98
CA LYS A 160 5.41 20.57 4.02
C LYS A 160 4.90 19.16 4.28
N ILE A 161 3.94 19.01 5.18
CA ILE A 161 3.28 17.74 5.49
C ILE A 161 1.86 17.79 4.95
N TYR A 162 1.49 16.79 4.16
CA TYR A 162 0.20 16.67 3.48
C TYR A 162 -0.62 15.56 4.14
N ILE A 163 -1.87 15.87 4.49
CA ILE A 163 -2.79 14.93 5.15
C ILE A 163 -4.16 15.03 4.50
N PHE A 164 -4.55 13.97 3.79
CA PHE A 164 -5.85 13.88 3.15
C PHE A 164 -6.94 13.38 4.13
N SER A 165 -8.10 14.02 4.15
CA SER A 165 -9.30 13.49 4.82
C SER A 165 -9.08 13.11 6.30
N GLY A 166 -9.48 11.89 6.70
CA GLY A 166 -9.39 11.37 8.05
C GLY A 166 -10.74 11.24 8.74
N PHE A 167 -10.75 10.51 9.87
CA PHE A 167 -11.97 10.13 10.58
C PHE A 167 -12.07 10.81 11.96
N ARG A 168 -13.21 11.42 12.24
CA ARG A 168 -13.58 11.94 13.57
C ARG A 168 -14.51 10.96 14.28
N SER A 169 -14.14 10.58 15.51
CA SER A 169 -14.83 9.51 16.24
C SER A 169 -16.11 9.93 16.94
N SER A 170 -16.30 11.22 17.24
CA SER A 170 -17.45 11.70 18.02
C SER A 170 -18.78 11.53 17.29
N ASP A 171 -18.75 11.63 15.97
CA ASP A 171 -19.93 11.67 15.09
C ASP A 171 -19.73 10.85 13.80
N PHE A 172 -18.70 10.00 13.78
CA PHE A 172 -18.34 9.14 12.65
C PHE A 172 -18.10 9.89 11.33
N TYR A 173 -17.73 11.18 11.40
CA TYR A 173 -17.56 12.04 10.25
C TYR A 173 -16.19 11.87 9.58
N PHE A 174 -16.16 11.98 8.25
CA PHE A 174 -14.95 11.98 7.44
C PHE A 174 -14.76 13.36 6.80
N TYR A 175 -13.51 13.82 6.65
CA TYR A 175 -13.25 15.17 6.13
C TYR A 175 -13.07 15.19 4.60
N ASP A 176 -13.70 16.15 3.94
CA ASP A 176 -13.54 16.45 2.51
C ASP A 176 -12.49 17.56 2.31
N GLU A 177 -11.25 17.34 2.76
CA GLU A 177 -10.16 18.31 2.64
C GLU A 177 -8.79 17.65 2.58
N ILE A 178 -7.78 18.37 2.09
CA ILE A 178 -6.37 18.04 2.25
C ILE A 178 -5.69 19.15 3.07
N LEU A 179 -5.17 18.76 4.23
CA LEU A 179 -4.42 19.65 5.11
C LEU A 179 -2.97 19.72 4.67
N ILE A 180 -2.40 20.92 4.71
CA ILE A 180 -0.99 21.16 4.47
C ILE A 180 -0.43 21.89 5.69
N LEU A 181 0.51 21.25 6.38
CA LEU A 181 1.30 21.89 7.43
C LEU A 181 2.63 22.34 6.82
N ASP A 182 2.82 23.64 6.68
CA ASP A 182 4.13 24.21 6.38
C ASP A 182 4.93 24.30 7.68
N THR A 183 5.91 23.41 7.86
CA THR A 183 6.70 23.36 9.10
C THR A 183 7.79 24.43 9.17
N VAL A 184 8.20 24.98 8.03
CA VAL A 184 9.21 26.05 7.93
C VAL A 184 8.58 27.38 8.32
N ASN A 185 7.42 27.70 7.75
CA ASN A 185 6.68 28.92 8.04
C ASN A 185 5.73 28.77 9.25
N SER A 186 5.62 27.55 9.80
CA SER A 186 4.72 27.21 10.89
C SER A 186 3.30 27.69 10.62
N ALA A 187 2.70 27.23 9.52
CA ALA A 187 1.38 27.67 9.09
C ALA A 187 0.54 26.53 8.52
N TRP A 188 -0.76 26.58 8.81
CA TRP A 188 -1.77 25.73 8.16
C TRP A 188 -2.24 26.32 6.85
N SER A 189 -2.38 25.46 5.85
CA SER A 189 -3.14 25.74 4.63
C SER A 189 -3.90 24.49 4.17
N TYR A 190 -4.69 24.68 3.11
CA TYR A 190 -5.49 23.63 2.48
C TYR A 190 -5.09 23.55 1.02
N GLY A 191 -5.02 22.32 0.49
CA GLY A 191 -4.91 22.11 -0.95
C GLY A 191 -6.27 22.05 -1.62
N SER A 192 -6.24 21.95 -2.94
CA SER A 192 -7.41 21.87 -3.80
C SER A 192 -8.29 20.66 -3.47
N THR A 193 -9.61 20.91 -3.53
CA THR A 193 -10.66 19.89 -3.42
C THR A 193 -11.30 19.58 -4.77
N ILE A 194 -10.84 20.23 -5.86
CA ILE A 194 -11.32 19.95 -7.23
C ILE A 194 -10.85 18.55 -7.64
N ASP A 195 -11.78 17.74 -8.12
CA ASP A 195 -11.57 16.33 -8.49
C ASP A 195 -10.97 15.46 -7.37
N MET A 196 -11.04 15.95 -6.13
CA MET A 196 -10.60 15.23 -4.95
C MET A 196 -11.42 13.95 -4.81
N PRO A 197 -10.77 12.84 -4.47
CA PRO A 197 -11.47 11.60 -4.28
C PRO A 197 -12.35 11.60 -3.03
N ILE A 198 -13.25 10.62 -2.96
CA ILE A 198 -14.18 10.46 -1.84
C ILE A 198 -13.39 10.40 -0.52
N ARG A 199 -13.85 11.16 0.47
CA ARG A 199 -13.34 11.15 1.84
C ARG A 199 -13.26 9.73 2.41
N ARG A 200 -12.18 9.45 3.12
CA ARG A 200 -11.87 8.11 3.65
C ARG A 200 -10.80 8.15 4.72
N ALA A 201 -10.64 7.03 5.41
CA ALA A 201 -9.57 6.81 6.38
C ALA A 201 -8.99 5.40 6.23
N GLY A 202 -7.87 5.13 6.90
CA GLY A 202 -7.15 3.87 6.81
C GLY A 202 -6.53 3.63 5.42
N TYR A 203 -6.39 4.68 4.60
CA TYR A 203 -5.67 4.63 3.34
C TYR A 203 -4.16 4.64 3.61
N SER A 204 -3.37 4.27 2.59
CA SER A 204 -1.94 4.52 2.57
C SER A 204 -1.62 5.74 1.70
N ALA A 205 -0.52 6.43 2.00
CA ALA A 205 -0.05 7.58 1.25
C ALA A 205 1.47 7.52 1.11
N THR A 206 1.98 7.92 -0.06
CA THR A 206 3.41 7.84 -0.38
C THR A 206 3.81 9.01 -1.28
N MET A 207 4.77 9.82 -0.83
CA MET A 207 5.35 10.90 -1.64
C MET A 207 6.35 10.31 -2.65
N LEU A 208 6.18 10.64 -3.93
CA LEU A 208 7.15 10.33 -4.98
C LEU A 208 8.16 11.47 -5.10
N LYS A 209 9.36 11.16 -5.64
CA LYS A 209 10.39 12.17 -5.96
C LYS A 209 9.91 13.27 -6.93
N SER A 210 8.86 13.00 -7.71
CA SER A 210 8.25 14.00 -8.59
C SER A 210 7.53 15.11 -7.85
N GLY A 211 7.17 14.90 -6.56
CA GLY A 211 6.25 15.75 -5.80
C GLY A 211 4.79 15.29 -5.90
N VAL A 212 4.52 14.14 -6.50
CA VAL A 212 3.18 13.53 -6.54
C VAL A 212 2.99 12.62 -5.33
N ILE A 213 1.88 12.76 -4.62
CA ILE A 213 1.46 11.84 -3.56
C ILE A 213 0.56 10.79 -4.15
N VAL A 214 0.89 9.52 -3.90
CA VAL A 214 0.07 8.36 -4.28
C VAL A 214 -0.74 7.91 -3.08
N TYR A 215 -2.06 7.87 -3.22
CA TYR A 215 -3.00 7.36 -2.23
C TYR A 215 -3.64 6.05 -2.70
N ILE A 216 -3.62 5.04 -1.83
CA ILE A 216 -4.11 3.69 -2.16
C ILE A 216 -5.05 3.18 -1.05
N GLY A 217 -6.19 2.62 -1.47
CA GLY A 217 -7.19 1.99 -0.62
C GLY A 217 -7.80 2.94 0.41
N GLY A 218 -8.21 2.38 1.55
CA GLY A 218 -8.96 3.09 2.58
C GLY A 218 -10.46 2.78 2.54
N SER A 219 -11.16 3.21 3.57
CA SER A 219 -12.60 2.97 3.71
C SER A 219 -13.30 4.20 4.23
N MET A 220 -14.54 4.36 3.76
CA MET A 220 -15.53 5.22 4.35
C MET A 220 -16.51 4.36 5.16
N THR A 221 -16.23 4.24 6.46
CA THR A 221 -16.97 3.31 7.33
C THR A 221 -18.44 3.67 7.47
N GLU A 222 -18.80 4.96 7.38
CA GLU A 222 -20.19 5.45 7.42
C GLU A 222 -21.07 4.74 6.37
N TYR A 223 -20.52 4.47 5.19
CA TYR A 223 -21.24 3.81 4.08
C TYR A 223 -20.80 2.37 3.84
N GLN A 224 -19.92 1.81 4.68
CA GLN A 224 -19.32 0.48 4.47
C GLN A 224 -18.63 0.36 3.09
N ILE A 225 -18.16 1.48 2.55
CA ILE A 225 -17.47 1.51 1.25
C ILE A 225 -15.98 1.30 1.50
N THR A 226 -15.37 0.35 0.80
CA THR A 226 -13.92 0.20 0.71
C THR A 226 -13.49 0.64 -0.69
N GLU A 227 -12.51 1.52 -0.77
CA GLU A 227 -12.01 2.03 -2.04
C GLU A 227 -11.43 0.87 -2.88
N ASP A 228 -11.74 0.85 -4.18
CA ASP A 228 -11.11 -0.07 -5.11
C ASP A 228 -9.59 0.12 -5.08
N ILE A 229 -8.85 -0.93 -4.71
CA ILE A 229 -7.39 -0.88 -4.58
C ILE A 229 -6.70 -0.52 -5.91
N ASN A 230 -7.38 -0.76 -7.03
CA ASN A 230 -6.87 -0.48 -8.36
C ASN A 230 -7.10 0.98 -8.77
N ARG A 231 -7.94 1.72 -8.05
CA ARG A 231 -8.10 3.15 -8.27
C ARG A 231 -7.03 3.91 -7.51
N ILE A 232 -5.99 4.31 -8.22
CA ILE A 232 -4.83 5.00 -7.65
C ILE A 232 -5.09 6.49 -7.74
N HIS A 233 -5.21 7.13 -6.59
CA HIS A 233 -5.44 8.57 -6.51
C HIS A 233 -4.13 9.30 -6.36
N LEU A 234 -3.94 10.36 -7.14
CA LEU A 234 -2.71 11.10 -7.25
C LEU A 234 -2.98 12.56 -6.92
N TYR A 235 -2.12 13.16 -6.09
CA TYR A 235 -2.15 14.58 -5.81
C TYR A 235 -0.81 15.21 -6.16
N ASP A 236 -0.79 16.11 -7.14
CA ASP A 236 0.41 16.85 -7.53
C ASP A 236 0.57 18.07 -6.60
N THR A 237 1.58 18.04 -5.74
CA THR A 237 1.81 19.11 -4.75
C THR A 237 2.31 20.43 -5.35
N LYS A 238 2.82 20.41 -6.59
CA LYS A 238 3.32 21.60 -7.29
C LYS A 238 2.20 22.28 -8.06
N GLN A 239 1.30 21.49 -8.64
CA GLN A 239 0.16 21.99 -9.39
C GLN A 239 -1.08 22.19 -8.52
N ASP A 240 -1.11 21.64 -7.31
CA ASP A 240 -2.27 21.61 -6.42
C ASP A 240 -3.51 20.99 -7.10
N THR A 241 -3.32 19.82 -7.73
CA THR A 241 -4.36 19.14 -8.49
C THR A 241 -4.45 17.66 -8.17
N TRP A 242 -5.68 17.14 -8.22
CA TRP A 242 -5.97 15.72 -8.14
C TRP A 242 -6.05 15.10 -9.53
N SER A 243 -5.63 13.85 -9.62
CA SER A 243 -5.88 12.98 -10.77
C SER A 243 -6.02 11.53 -10.30
N SER A 244 -6.37 10.63 -11.20
CA SER A 244 -6.42 9.20 -10.87
C SER A 244 -5.98 8.33 -12.03
N MET A 245 -5.46 7.16 -11.69
CA MET A 245 -5.08 6.10 -12.62
C MET A 245 -5.81 4.81 -12.22
N ILE A 246 -6.08 3.95 -13.22
CA ILE A 246 -6.56 2.60 -12.98
C ILE A 246 -5.37 1.66 -13.13
N ALA A 247 -5.00 1.01 -12.03
CA ALA A 247 -3.94 0.03 -12.02
C ALA A 247 -4.30 -1.18 -12.88
N THR A 248 -3.28 -1.78 -13.50
CA THR A 248 -3.44 -2.97 -14.33
C THR A 248 -2.93 -4.23 -13.61
N ASN A 249 -3.28 -5.41 -14.15
CA ASN A 249 -2.96 -6.72 -13.57
C ASN A 249 -3.55 -6.94 -12.17
N THR A 250 -4.87 -6.75 -12.06
CA THR A 250 -5.57 -6.54 -10.78
C THR A 250 -6.17 -7.81 -10.16
N SER A 251 -6.05 -8.95 -10.83
CA SER A 251 -6.82 -10.17 -10.54
C SER A 251 -6.49 -10.87 -9.22
N PHE A 252 -5.53 -10.37 -8.44
CA PHE A 252 -5.05 -11.02 -7.21
C PHE A 252 -5.08 -10.12 -5.96
N ILE A 253 -5.65 -8.91 -6.03
CA ILE A 253 -5.61 -7.95 -4.92
C ILE A 253 -7.01 -7.50 -4.50
N GLU A 254 -7.37 -7.82 -3.27
CA GLU A 254 -8.59 -7.31 -2.65
C GLU A 254 -8.42 -5.87 -2.15
N SER A 255 -9.48 -5.08 -2.29
CA SER A 255 -9.67 -3.77 -1.67
C SER A 255 -9.49 -3.84 -0.14
N ARG A 256 -8.73 -2.89 0.40
CA ARG A 256 -8.33 -2.92 1.82
C ARG A 256 -8.06 -1.54 2.41
N PHE A 257 -8.01 -1.51 3.72
CA PHE A 257 -7.69 -0.36 4.55
C PHE A 257 -6.86 -0.82 5.76
N PHE A 258 -6.25 0.12 6.50
CA PHE A 258 -5.26 -0.13 7.55
C PHE A 258 -4.01 -0.90 7.09
N HIS A 259 -3.66 -0.77 5.81
CA HIS A 259 -2.41 -1.29 5.24
C HIS A 259 -1.33 -0.20 5.25
N SER A 260 -0.08 -0.61 5.11
CA SER A 260 1.08 0.30 5.00
C SER A 260 1.71 0.18 3.62
N THR A 261 2.29 1.27 3.13
CA THR A 261 3.09 1.32 1.91
C THR A 261 4.46 1.94 2.20
N VAL A 262 5.45 1.54 1.43
CA VAL A 262 6.80 2.09 1.46
C VAL A 262 7.29 2.25 0.02
N LEU A 263 7.91 3.39 -0.28
CA LEU A 263 8.60 3.61 -1.54
C LEU A 263 10.06 3.17 -1.40
N GLY A 264 10.53 2.35 -2.33
CA GLY A 264 11.93 1.92 -2.36
C GLY A 264 12.42 1.72 -3.78
N ASN A 265 13.71 1.94 -4.00
CA ASN A 265 14.37 1.48 -5.22
C ASN A 265 14.67 -0.02 -5.07
N ILE A 266 14.08 -0.84 -5.94
CA ILE A 266 14.11 -2.30 -5.84
C ILE A 266 15.11 -2.97 -6.79
N THR A 267 16.04 -2.21 -7.40
CA THR A 267 16.89 -2.70 -8.51
C THR A 267 18.28 -3.20 -8.07
N GLU A 268 18.44 -4.43 -7.53
CA GLU A 268 19.76 -5.14 -7.37
C GLU A 268 19.66 -6.72 -7.50
N LEU A 269 20.71 -7.44 -7.97
CA LEU A 269 20.67 -8.77 -8.70
C LEU A 269 21.62 -9.95 -8.20
N HIS A 270 21.09 -11.21 -8.02
CA HIS A 270 21.64 -12.61 -7.68
C HIS A 270 21.41 -13.46 -6.33
N SER A 271 20.40 -14.36 -6.31
CA SER A 271 20.28 -15.64 -5.50
C SER A 271 20.08 -15.59 -3.95
N ARG A 272 19.41 -16.54 -3.25
CA ARG A 272 18.81 -17.87 -3.55
C ARG A 272 17.68 -18.15 -2.52
N ASN A 273 16.57 -18.76 -2.96
CA ASN A 273 15.43 -19.40 -2.24
C ASN A 273 15.19 -19.16 -0.71
N LYS A 274 14.06 -18.50 -0.33
CA LYS A 274 12.98 -19.00 0.60
C LYS A 274 11.73 -18.08 0.72
N MET A 275 10.52 -18.68 0.73
CA MET A 275 9.16 -18.20 1.09
C MET A 275 8.50 -16.94 0.46
N TYR A 276 7.22 -17.06 0.11
CA TYR A 276 6.32 -15.99 -0.38
C TYR A 276 5.36 -15.55 0.74
N SER A 277 5.03 -14.27 0.84
CA SER A 277 3.91 -13.77 1.66
C SER A 277 2.74 -13.41 0.77
N SER A 278 1.56 -14.02 0.98
CA SER A 278 0.32 -13.69 0.27
C SER A 278 -0.27 -12.33 0.64
N ARG A 279 0.38 -11.56 1.51
CA ARG A 279 -0.11 -10.29 2.07
C ARG A 279 0.71 -9.07 1.66
N MET A 280 1.73 -9.23 0.83
CA MET A 280 2.51 -8.14 0.27
C MET A 280 2.32 -8.04 -1.23
N TYR A 281 2.18 -6.81 -1.72
CA TYR A 281 1.95 -6.50 -3.12
C TYR A 281 2.95 -5.43 -3.54
N ILE A 282 3.40 -5.51 -4.78
CA ILE A 282 4.33 -4.54 -5.37
C ILE A 282 3.61 -3.81 -6.50
N MET A 283 3.71 -2.48 -6.51
CA MET A 283 3.27 -1.65 -7.62
C MET A 283 4.48 -1.05 -8.32
N ASP A 284 4.56 -1.24 -9.64
CA ASP A 284 5.44 -0.43 -10.47
C ASP A 284 4.79 0.94 -10.69
N ILE A 285 5.34 1.96 -10.05
CA ILE A 285 4.81 3.33 -10.12
C ILE A 285 5.07 4.03 -11.46
N ARG A 286 5.87 3.45 -12.37
CA ARG A 286 6.16 4.04 -13.69
C ARG A 286 4.96 3.94 -14.63
N ASN A 287 4.15 2.91 -14.44
CA ASN A 287 2.98 2.60 -15.26
C ASN A 287 1.76 2.18 -14.42
N TYR A 288 1.86 2.22 -13.09
CA TYR A 288 0.81 1.83 -12.14
C TYR A 288 0.32 0.38 -12.35
N THR A 289 1.25 -0.55 -12.58
CA THR A 289 0.93 -1.97 -12.73
C THR A 289 1.23 -2.72 -11.43
N TRP A 290 0.29 -3.55 -10.98
CA TRP A 290 0.57 -4.51 -9.91
C TRP A 290 1.43 -5.65 -10.45
N VAL A 291 2.52 -5.95 -9.76
CA VAL A 291 3.50 -6.95 -10.20
C VAL A 291 3.76 -7.97 -9.10
N GLU A 292 3.86 -9.24 -9.50
CA GLU A 292 4.32 -10.32 -8.61
C GLU A 292 5.85 -10.40 -8.58
N THR A 293 6.49 -10.02 -9.68
CA THR A 293 7.94 -10.00 -9.86
C THR A 293 8.33 -8.75 -10.66
N PHE A 294 9.54 -8.25 -10.45
CA PHE A 294 10.07 -7.11 -11.18
C PHE A 294 11.36 -7.55 -11.89
N GLU A 295 11.32 -7.70 -13.21
CA GLU A 295 12.51 -7.92 -14.03
C GLU A 295 13.06 -6.56 -14.49
N VAL A 296 14.32 -6.28 -14.17
CA VAL A 296 15.01 -5.12 -14.70
C VAL A 296 15.45 -5.44 -16.11
N GLU A 297 15.00 -4.67 -17.11
CA GLU A 297 15.63 -4.70 -18.42
C GLU A 297 17.10 -4.28 -18.29
N ASN A 298 18.02 -5.24 -18.45
CA ASN A 298 19.44 -4.96 -18.54
C ASN A 298 19.69 -4.16 -19.82
N THR A 299 19.71 -2.84 -19.71
CA THR A 299 20.12 -1.93 -20.79
C THR A 299 21.61 -2.04 -21.13
N ASN A 300 22.35 -2.92 -20.45
CA ASN A 300 23.77 -3.19 -20.72
C ASN A 300 24.04 -4.26 -21.80
N ASN A 301 23.01 -4.79 -22.47
CA ASN A 301 23.20 -5.64 -23.65
C ASN A 301 22.87 -4.90 -24.96
N LYS A 302 23.25 -3.62 -25.07
CA LYS A 302 23.64 -3.12 -26.39
C LYS A 302 25.05 -3.66 -26.65
N THR A 303 25.11 -4.85 -27.26
CA THR A 303 26.31 -5.32 -27.93
C THR A 303 26.83 -4.19 -28.80
N GLU A 304 28.07 -3.79 -28.55
CA GLU A 304 28.87 -3.00 -29.48
C GLU A 304 28.94 -3.77 -30.80
N GLU A 305 28.02 -3.47 -31.73
CA GLU A 305 28.25 -3.80 -33.12
C GLU A 305 29.37 -2.89 -33.61
N SER A 306 30.55 -3.50 -33.79
CA SER A 306 31.67 -2.95 -34.56
C SER A 306 31.15 -2.36 -35.88
N PRO A 307 31.69 -1.22 -36.36
CA PRO A 307 31.18 -0.56 -37.55
C PRO A 307 31.42 -1.45 -38.78
N ASN A 308 30.38 -2.11 -39.27
CA ASN A 308 30.42 -2.80 -40.55
C ASN A 308 30.18 -1.81 -41.69
N VAL A 309 31.20 -1.72 -42.55
CA VAL A 309 31.20 -1.07 -43.86
C VAL A 309 29.97 -1.49 -44.68
N PRO A 310 29.33 -0.57 -45.42
CA PRO A 310 28.08 -0.88 -46.12
C PRO A 310 28.35 -1.77 -47.33
N ASN A 311 27.62 -2.88 -47.48
CA ASN A 311 27.26 -3.34 -48.82
C ASN A 311 26.10 -4.35 -48.91
N ALA A 312 25.29 -4.12 -49.94
CA ALA A 312 24.42 -5.02 -50.68
C ALA A 312 23.04 -5.39 -50.08
N ASN A 313 22.01 -4.83 -50.73
CA ASN A 313 20.59 -5.17 -50.65
C ASN A 313 20.33 -6.69 -50.86
N LEU A 314 19.55 -7.30 -49.97
CA LEU A 314 18.99 -8.64 -50.17
C LEU A 314 17.49 -8.55 -50.54
N PRO A 315 16.95 -9.37 -51.48
CA PRO A 315 15.70 -9.07 -52.17
C PRO A 315 14.43 -9.33 -51.33
N GLU A 316 13.37 -8.57 -51.62
CA GLU A 316 12.04 -8.52 -50.97
C GLU A 316 11.26 -9.85 -50.81
N ASN A 317 11.78 -10.99 -51.29
CA ASN A 317 11.01 -12.23 -51.38
C ASN A 317 11.00 -13.08 -50.09
N ILE A 318 11.84 -12.77 -49.10
CA ILE A 318 11.94 -13.56 -47.85
C ILE A 318 10.97 -13.07 -46.75
N GLN A 319 10.53 -11.79 -46.78
CA GLN A 319 9.56 -11.30 -45.80
C GLN A 319 8.13 -11.81 -46.04
N ARG A 320 7.75 -12.10 -47.30
CA ARG A 320 6.41 -12.62 -47.61
C ARG A 320 6.19 -14.05 -47.10
N ILE A 321 7.24 -14.89 -47.02
CA ILE A 321 7.13 -16.29 -46.60
C ILE A 321 6.84 -16.41 -45.09
N LYS A 322 7.36 -15.51 -44.25
CA LYS A 322 7.08 -15.52 -42.80
C LYS A 322 5.64 -15.15 -42.45
N ILE A 323 5.02 -14.25 -43.24
CA ILE A 323 3.63 -13.81 -43.02
C ILE A 323 2.64 -14.91 -43.43
N VAL A 324 2.92 -15.67 -44.50
CA VAL A 324 2.01 -16.73 -44.99
C VAL A 324 1.94 -17.92 -44.02
N ILE A 325 3.05 -18.29 -43.36
CA ILE A 325 3.07 -19.44 -42.43
C ILE A 325 2.26 -19.14 -41.14
N GLY A 326 2.30 -17.90 -40.64
CA GLY A 326 1.56 -17.51 -39.41
C GLY A 326 0.04 -17.41 -39.61
N VAL A 327 -0.43 -17.06 -40.81
CA VAL A 327 -1.87 -16.96 -41.11
C VAL A 327 -2.51 -18.35 -41.25
N ILE A 328 -1.80 -19.32 -41.85
CA ILE A 328 -2.31 -20.68 -42.04
C ILE A 328 -2.45 -21.42 -40.69
N SER A 329 -1.52 -21.22 -39.75
CA SER A 329 -1.61 -21.83 -38.41
C SER A 329 -2.76 -21.27 -37.57
N GLY A 330 -3.06 -19.97 -37.72
CA GLY A 330 -4.17 -19.31 -37.02
C GLY A 330 -5.54 -19.80 -37.46
N VAL A 331 -5.75 -19.94 -38.78
CA VAL A 331 -7.04 -20.37 -39.35
C VAL A 331 -7.34 -21.83 -39.01
N ILE A 332 -6.35 -22.73 -39.03
CA ILE A 332 -6.54 -24.13 -38.65
C ILE A 332 -6.94 -24.26 -37.17
N SER A 333 -6.35 -23.45 -36.29
CA SER A 333 -6.66 -23.47 -34.85
C SER A 333 -8.11 -23.03 -34.56
N ILE A 334 -8.60 -22.02 -35.29
CA ILE A 334 -9.99 -21.53 -35.15
C ILE A 334 -10.99 -22.60 -35.63
N ILE A 335 -10.72 -23.26 -36.76
CA ILE A 335 -11.59 -24.32 -37.30
C ILE A 335 -11.69 -25.50 -36.31
N ILE A 336 -10.56 -25.90 -35.71
CA ILE A 336 -10.54 -26.99 -34.72
C ILE A 336 -11.37 -26.62 -33.48
N LEU A 337 -11.22 -25.40 -32.96
CA LEU A 337 -12.01 -24.93 -31.81
C LEU A 337 -13.51 -24.86 -32.12
N SER A 338 -13.90 -24.45 -33.33
CA SER A 338 -15.30 -24.44 -33.76
C SER A 338 -15.88 -25.85 -33.86
N ILE A 339 -15.13 -26.83 -34.37
CA ILE A 339 -15.56 -28.23 -34.45
C ILE A 339 -15.71 -28.83 -33.04
N ILE A 340 -14.76 -28.58 -32.13
CA ILE A 340 -14.85 -29.05 -30.74
C ILE A 340 -16.07 -28.42 -30.04
N GLY A 341 -16.29 -27.11 -30.21
CA GLY A 341 -17.46 -26.41 -29.67
C GLY A 341 -18.77 -27.01 -30.17
N PHE A 342 -18.86 -27.33 -31.46
CA PHE A 342 -20.05 -27.96 -32.06
C PHE A 342 -20.32 -29.37 -31.51
N ILE A 343 -19.27 -30.18 -31.30
CA ILE A 343 -19.41 -31.53 -30.72
C ILE A 343 -19.90 -31.44 -29.27
N VAL A 344 -19.35 -30.51 -28.47
CA VAL A 344 -19.78 -30.28 -27.08
C VAL A 344 -21.23 -29.80 -27.02
N TYR A 345 -21.63 -28.87 -27.89
CA TYR A 345 -22.99 -28.37 -28.00
C TYR A 345 -23.98 -29.52 -28.32
N LYS A 346 -23.66 -30.35 -29.31
CA LYS A 346 -24.50 -31.50 -29.69
C LYS A 346 -24.61 -32.55 -28.58
N LYS A 347 -23.55 -32.77 -27.81
CA LYS A 347 -23.57 -33.69 -26.67
C LYS A 347 -24.48 -33.18 -25.55
N ARG A 348 -24.41 -31.88 -25.24
CA ARG A 348 -25.24 -31.25 -24.20
C ARG A 348 -26.73 -31.26 -24.53
N GLY A 349 -27.10 -31.01 -25.79
CA GLY A 349 -28.49 -31.12 -26.26
C GLY A 349 -29.05 -32.55 -26.20
N ASN A 350 -28.21 -33.57 -26.42
CA ASN A 350 -28.62 -34.97 -26.28
C ASN A 350 -28.83 -35.37 -24.81
N ASP A 351 -28.02 -34.85 -23.88
CA ASP A 351 -28.15 -35.13 -22.44
C ASP A 351 -29.42 -34.49 -21.86
N GLU A 352 -29.77 -33.27 -22.27
CA GLU A 352 -31.02 -32.60 -21.88
C GLU A 352 -32.26 -33.36 -22.36
N ASN A 353 -32.28 -33.80 -23.63
CA ASN A 353 -33.37 -34.63 -24.16
C ASN A 353 -33.50 -35.98 -23.43
N ARG A 354 -32.39 -36.61 -23.06
CA ARG A 354 -32.39 -37.89 -22.33
C ARG A 354 -32.94 -37.74 -20.90
N ASN A 355 -32.67 -36.61 -20.25
CA ASN A 355 -33.20 -36.30 -18.92
C ASN A 355 -34.71 -35.98 -18.96
N MET A 356 -35.18 -35.30 -20.01
CA MET A 356 -36.60 -35.01 -20.19
C MET A 356 -37.45 -36.27 -20.43
N VAL A 357 -36.94 -37.23 -21.21
CA VAL A 357 -37.60 -38.54 -21.42
C VAL A 357 -37.66 -39.38 -20.13
N LYS A 358 -36.60 -39.36 -19.30
CA LYS A 358 -36.61 -40.01 -17.98
C LYS A 358 -37.68 -39.41 -17.07
N HIS A 359 -37.81 -38.08 -17.05
CA HIS A 359 -38.80 -37.40 -16.22
C HIS A 359 -40.24 -37.70 -16.68
N LEU A 360 -40.49 -37.77 -18.00
CA LEU A 360 -41.80 -38.15 -18.54
C LEU A 360 -42.19 -39.59 -18.20
N ASN A 361 -41.25 -40.54 -18.26
CA ASN A 361 -41.50 -41.93 -17.91
C ASN A 361 -41.76 -42.12 -16.41
N MET A 362 -41.09 -41.36 -15.55
CA MET A 362 -41.32 -41.36 -14.11
C MET A 362 -42.73 -40.84 -13.75
N VAL A 363 -43.20 -39.78 -14.42
CA VAL A 363 -44.55 -39.22 -14.21
C VAL A 363 -45.64 -40.18 -14.69
N LYS A 364 -45.41 -40.93 -15.77
CA LYS A 364 -46.34 -41.98 -16.23
C LYS A 364 -46.43 -43.13 -15.24
N HIS A 365 -45.31 -43.53 -14.61
CA HIS A 365 -45.30 -44.61 -13.63
C HIS A 365 -46.00 -44.22 -12.31
N LEU A 366 -45.90 -42.96 -11.88
CA LEU A 366 -46.59 -42.44 -10.70
C LEU A 366 -48.11 -42.35 -10.89
N LYS A 367 -48.59 -42.02 -12.10
CA LYS A 367 -50.03 -42.01 -12.42
C LYS A 367 -50.67 -43.40 -12.41
N HIS A 368 -49.89 -44.47 -12.61
CA HIS A 368 -50.40 -45.84 -12.60
C HIS A 368 -50.52 -46.41 -11.18
N VAL A 369 -49.74 -45.91 -10.22
CA VAL A 369 -49.72 -46.36 -8.81
C VAL A 369 -50.82 -45.69 -7.97
N THR A 370 -51.41 -44.58 -8.44
CA THR A 370 -52.51 -43.88 -7.74
C THR A 370 -53.91 -44.29 -8.20
N ASN A 371 -54.03 -45.26 -9.12
CA ASN A 371 -55.30 -45.72 -9.71
C ASN A 371 -55.56 -47.23 -9.49
N GLU A 372 -54.83 -47.88 -8.59
CA GLU A 372 -55.21 -49.11 -7.88
C GLU A 372 -55.38 -48.78 -6.39
#